data_AF-A0A8S3S324-F1
#
_entry.id   AF-A0A8S3S324-F1
#
_cell.length_a   1.000
_cell.length_b   1.000
_cell.length_c   1.000
_cell.angle_alpha   90.00
_cell.angle_beta   90.00
_cell.angle_gamma   90.00
#
_symmetry.space_group_name_H-M   'P 1'
#
loop_
_entity.id
_entity.type
_entity.pdbx_description
1 polymer ?
#
loop_
_entity_poly.entity_id
_entity_poly.type
_entity_poly.pdbx_seq_one_letter_code
_entity_poly.pdbx_strand_id
1 'polypeptide(L)'
;MKSKIPKLPKYSQPYLAEHVCNKNYNAHNALDDVSMLNEILKAAKVSSVDLLKHTYSPGDHLLQENFNMNKLKNLPSLHFLIGQGVVKMTTAENISGSGLNFDHLNLIWKREGEDGLSNVLSAKNSIGKPRVSSDKKLVCSFVQKLSQLFADTSFD
;
A
#
# COMPACT_ATOMS: atom_id res chain seq x y z
N MET A 1 -12.54 -16.43 2.88
CA MET A 1 -12.23 -17.76 3.46
C MET A 1 -11.78 -17.70 4.91
N LYS A 2 -10.74 -16.94 5.28
CA LYS A 2 -10.28 -16.84 6.68
C LYS A 2 -11.36 -16.44 7.70
N SER A 3 -12.29 -15.56 7.30
CA SER A 3 -13.43 -15.16 8.12
C SER A 3 -14.52 -16.23 8.23
N LYS A 4 -14.65 -17.10 7.22
CA LYS A 4 -15.69 -18.13 7.13
C LYS A 4 -15.28 -19.46 7.76
N ILE A 5 -14.01 -19.84 7.59
CA ILE A 5 -13.42 -21.06 8.15
C ILE A 5 -12.12 -20.63 8.82
N PRO A 6 -12.18 -20.14 10.07
CA PRO A 6 -11.00 -19.60 10.75
C PRO A 6 -10.04 -20.72 11.18
N LYS A 7 -8.79 -20.33 11.45
CA LYS A 7 -7.74 -21.19 12.06
C LYS A 7 -7.29 -22.42 11.23
N LEU A 8 -7.50 -22.42 9.91
CA LEU A 8 -6.86 -23.41 9.06
C LEU A 8 -5.34 -23.18 8.95
N PRO A 9 -4.53 -24.26 8.81
CA PRO A 9 -3.08 -24.14 8.64
C PRO A 9 -2.70 -23.48 7.31
N LYS A 10 -3.54 -23.64 6.27
CA LYS A 10 -3.35 -23.06 4.94
C LYS A 10 -4.69 -22.63 4.34
N TYR A 11 -4.63 -21.69 3.40
CA TYR A 11 -5.78 -21.20 2.65
C TYR A 11 -5.54 -21.18 1.13
N SER A 12 -4.55 -21.93 0.66
CA SER A 12 -4.36 -22.17 -0.78
C SER A 12 -5.59 -22.89 -1.34
N GLN A 13 -5.98 -22.58 -2.57
CA GLN A 13 -7.18 -23.15 -3.17
C GLN A 13 -7.18 -24.70 -3.21
N PRO A 14 -6.09 -25.40 -3.56
CA PRO A 14 -6.05 -26.87 -3.50
C PRO A 14 -6.31 -27.42 -2.09
N TYR A 15 -5.69 -26.83 -1.08
CA TYR A 15 -5.94 -27.21 0.32
C TYR A 15 -7.41 -27.00 0.71
N LEU A 16 -8.03 -25.90 0.28
CA LEU A 16 -9.44 -25.64 0.55
C LEU A 16 -10.37 -26.59 -0.21
N ALA A 17 -10.02 -26.99 -1.45
CA ALA A 17 -10.76 -27.98 -2.22
C ALA A 17 -10.80 -29.33 -1.49
N GLU A 18 -9.64 -29.78 -1.01
CA GLU A 18 -9.53 -31.02 -0.24
C GLU A 18 -10.27 -30.89 1.10
N HIS A 19 -10.01 -29.82 1.84
CA HIS A 19 -10.53 -29.66 3.20
C HIS A 19 -12.06 -29.42 3.26
N VAL A 20 -12.61 -28.67 2.31
CA VAL A 20 -14.02 -28.25 2.33
C VAL A 20 -14.88 -29.12 1.42
N CYS A 21 -14.36 -29.50 0.25
CA CYS A 21 -15.11 -30.25 -0.76
C CYS A 21 -14.72 -31.74 -0.84
N ASN A 22 -13.65 -32.16 -0.15
CA ASN A 22 -13.05 -33.49 -0.27
C ASN A 22 -12.68 -33.82 -1.73
N LYS A 23 -12.15 -32.83 -2.46
CA LYS A 23 -11.80 -32.93 -3.88
C LYS A 23 -10.38 -32.49 -4.16
N ASN A 24 -9.76 -33.16 -5.12
CA ASN A 24 -8.56 -32.70 -5.80
C ASN A 24 -8.91 -32.27 -7.23
N TYR A 25 -8.13 -31.36 -7.79
CA TYR A 25 -8.30 -30.88 -9.16
C TYR A 25 -6.95 -30.51 -9.76
N ASN A 26 -6.93 -30.26 -11.08
CA ASN A 26 -5.74 -29.82 -11.79
C ASN A 26 -5.44 -28.34 -11.50
N ALA A 27 -4.83 -28.07 -10.35
CA ALA A 27 -4.33 -26.74 -10.02
C ALA A 27 -3.36 -26.27 -11.10
N HIS A 28 -3.39 -24.97 -11.44
CA HIS A 28 -2.67 -24.35 -12.57
C HIS A 28 -3.38 -24.47 -13.93
N ASN A 29 -4.53 -25.14 -14.02
CA ASN A 29 -5.48 -24.91 -15.11
C ASN A 29 -6.50 -23.84 -14.69
N ALA A 30 -6.53 -22.71 -15.41
CA ALA A 30 -7.37 -21.57 -15.03
C ALA A 30 -8.88 -21.88 -15.02
N LEU A 31 -9.37 -22.75 -15.92
CA LEU A 31 -10.79 -23.13 -15.95
C LEU A 31 -11.14 -24.05 -14.77
N ASP A 32 -10.26 -24.99 -14.45
CA ASP A 32 -10.44 -25.88 -13.30
C ASP A 32 -10.31 -25.09 -11.98
N ASP A 33 -9.40 -24.12 -11.92
CA ASP A 33 -9.25 -23.20 -10.79
C ASP A 33 -10.54 -22.40 -10.55
N VAL A 34 -11.16 -21.82 -11.59
CA VAL A 34 -12.42 -21.08 -11.42
C VAL A 34 -13.58 -22.00 -11.03
N SER A 35 -13.66 -23.18 -11.66
CA SER A 35 -14.69 -24.17 -11.36
C SER A 35 -14.61 -24.62 -9.89
N MET A 36 -13.39 -24.96 -9.43
CA MET A 36 -13.16 -25.39 -8.06
C MET A 36 -13.39 -24.26 -7.06
N LEU A 37 -12.98 -23.02 -7.36
CA LEU A 37 -13.26 -21.88 -6.51
C LEU A 37 -14.77 -21.72 -6.25
N ASN A 38 -15.58 -21.83 -7.30
CA ASN A 38 -17.04 -21.76 -7.18
C ASN A 38 -17.60 -22.87 -6.28
N GLU A 39 -17.11 -24.10 -6.42
CA GLU A 39 -17.51 -25.21 -5.55
C GLU A 39 -17.14 -24.96 -4.09
N ILE A 40 -15.91 -24.51 -3.81
CA ILE A 40 -15.44 -24.16 -2.47
C ILE A 40 -16.33 -23.09 -1.85
N LEU A 41 -16.65 -22.03 -2.59
CA LEU A 41 -17.51 -20.95 -2.10
C LEU A 41 -18.92 -21.45 -1.76
N LYS A 42 -19.50 -22.32 -2.60
CA LYS A 42 -20.81 -22.94 -2.35
C LYS A 42 -20.78 -23.87 -1.13
N ALA A 43 -19.79 -24.77 -1.06
CA ALA A 43 -19.64 -25.71 0.04
C ALA A 43 -19.41 -24.99 1.39
N ALA A 44 -18.62 -23.91 1.37
CA ALA A 44 -18.41 -23.04 2.53
C ALA A 44 -19.58 -22.07 2.82
N LYS A 45 -20.68 -22.15 2.05
CA LYS A 45 -21.88 -21.31 2.18
C LYS A 45 -21.54 -19.81 2.21
N VAL A 46 -20.63 -19.39 1.33
CA VAL A 46 -20.28 -17.97 1.15
C VAL A 46 -21.41 -17.29 0.39
N SER A 47 -22.08 -16.33 1.03
CA SER A 47 -23.14 -15.55 0.40
C SER A 47 -22.59 -14.36 -0.39
N SER A 48 -23.40 -13.77 -1.27
CA SER A 48 -23.06 -12.51 -1.94
C SER A 48 -22.76 -11.38 -0.95
N VAL A 49 -23.43 -11.35 0.20
CA VAL A 49 -23.16 -10.36 1.27
C VAL A 49 -21.78 -10.57 1.87
N ASP A 50 -21.33 -11.82 2.01
CA ASP A 50 -19.98 -12.12 2.49
C ASP A 50 -18.90 -11.75 1.48
N LEU A 51 -19.17 -11.93 0.18
CA LEU A 51 -18.28 -11.47 -0.88
C LEU A 51 -18.16 -9.95 -0.86
N LEU A 52 -19.29 -9.23 -0.83
CA LEU A 52 -19.32 -7.77 -0.83
C LEU A 52 -18.52 -7.14 0.33
N LYS A 53 -18.51 -7.77 1.51
CA LYS A 53 -17.69 -7.31 2.66
C LYS A 53 -16.18 -7.37 2.40
N HIS A 54 -15.75 -8.12 1.40
CA HIS A 54 -14.35 -8.36 1.07
C HIS A 54 -14.00 -8.00 -0.37
N THR A 55 -14.94 -7.43 -1.12
CA THR A 55 -14.71 -6.92 -2.48
C THR A 55 -14.13 -5.52 -2.43
N TYR A 56 -13.31 -5.19 -3.43
CA TYR A 56 -12.81 -3.85 -3.70
C TYR A 56 -13.98 -2.87 -3.87
N SER A 57 -14.03 -1.84 -3.02
CA SER A 57 -15.14 -0.88 -3.05
C SER A 57 -14.93 0.21 -4.10
N PRO A 58 -15.99 0.87 -4.59
CA PRO A 58 -15.85 2.08 -5.41
C PRO A 58 -15.06 3.20 -4.72
N GLY A 59 -15.13 3.28 -3.39
CA GLY A 59 -14.32 4.22 -2.60
C GLY A 59 -12.83 3.92 -2.70
N ASP A 60 -12.44 2.64 -2.67
CA ASP A 60 -11.05 2.23 -2.88
C ASP A 60 -10.56 2.60 -4.28
N HIS A 61 -11.44 2.52 -5.29
CA HIS A 61 -11.14 2.95 -6.65
C HIS A 61 -10.80 4.44 -6.73
N LEU A 62 -11.67 5.27 -6.17
CA LEU A 62 -11.48 6.72 -6.13
C LEU A 62 -10.19 7.10 -5.38
N LEU A 63 -9.90 6.43 -4.26
CA LEU A 63 -8.66 6.66 -3.51
C LEU A 63 -7.42 6.29 -4.34
N GLN A 64 -7.45 5.17 -5.05
CA GLN A 64 -6.35 4.75 -5.92
C GLN A 64 -6.14 5.70 -7.10
N GLU A 65 -7.24 6.19 -7.70
CA GLU A 65 -7.18 7.15 -8.79
C GLU A 65 -6.60 8.49 -8.31
N ASN A 66 -7.07 9.02 -7.18
CA ASN A 66 -6.51 10.22 -6.56
C ASN A 66 -5.02 10.07 -6.25
N PHE A 67 -4.61 8.92 -5.72
CA PHE A 67 -3.21 8.61 -5.48
C PHE A 67 -2.40 8.65 -6.78
N ASN A 68 -2.90 8.03 -7.85
CA ASN A 68 -2.21 8.00 -9.14
C ASN A 68 -2.09 9.40 -9.77
N MET A 69 -3.15 10.21 -9.67
CA MET A 69 -3.15 11.60 -10.14
C MET A 69 -2.13 12.46 -9.37
N ASN A 70 -2.11 12.35 -8.04
CA ASN A 70 -1.12 13.03 -7.20
C ASN A 70 0.30 12.57 -7.52
N LYS A 71 0.49 11.26 -7.71
CA LYS A 71 1.79 10.67 -8.08
C LYS A 71 2.29 11.28 -9.38
N LEU A 72 1.48 11.26 -10.43
CA LEU A 72 1.83 11.81 -11.74
C LEU A 72 2.22 13.29 -11.65
N LYS A 73 1.47 14.08 -10.88
CA LYS A 73 1.70 15.52 -10.70
C LYS A 73 2.98 15.82 -9.90
N ASN A 74 3.21 15.10 -8.80
CA ASN A 74 4.20 15.50 -7.79
C ASN A 74 5.55 14.77 -7.94
N LEU A 75 5.57 13.56 -8.50
CA LEU A 75 6.78 12.74 -8.61
C LEU A 75 7.94 13.43 -9.36
N PRO A 76 7.72 14.20 -10.45
CA PRO A 76 8.81 14.88 -11.14
C PRO A 76 9.64 15.78 -10.23
N SER A 77 9.03 16.43 -9.23
CA SER A 77 9.74 17.27 -8.26
C SER A 77 10.70 16.49 -7.35
N LEU A 78 10.50 15.17 -7.22
CA LEU A 78 11.30 14.30 -6.37
C LEU A 78 12.40 13.57 -7.15
N HIS A 79 12.45 13.67 -8.48
CA HIS A 79 13.47 12.97 -9.29
C HIS A 79 14.89 13.34 -8.90
N PHE A 80 15.14 14.58 -8.51
CA PHE A 80 16.44 15.02 -8.00
C PHE A 80 16.85 14.24 -6.73
N LEU A 81 15.93 14.06 -5.78
CA LEU A 81 16.18 13.28 -4.56
C LEU A 81 16.47 11.80 -4.86
N ILE A 82 15.83 11.25 -5.91
CA ILE A 82 16.08 9.88 -6.36
C ILE A 82 17.47 9.79 -6.99
N GLY A 83 17.83 10.74 -7.85
CA GLY A 83 19.13 10.81 -8.50
C GLY A 83 20.29 10.95 -7.51
N GLN A 84 20.07 11.66 -6.40
CA GLN A 84 21.04 11.80 -5.31
C GLN A 84 21.05 10.63 -4.31
N GLY A 85 20.18 9.63 -4.47
CA GLY A 85 20.11 8.49 -3.54
C GLY A 85 19.58 8.84 -2.14
N VAL A 86 18.90 9.99 -2.01
CA VAL A 86 18.22 10.43 -0.77
C VAL A 86 17.01 9.53 -0.51
N VAL A 87 16.22 9.27 -1.56
CA VAL A 87 15.03 8.39 -1.51
C VAL A 87 15.06 7.35 -2.63
N LYS A 88 14.50 6.17 -2.37
CA LYS A 88 14.25 5.16 -3.41
C LYS A 88 12.98 5.53 -4.19
N MET A 89 12.89 5.08 -5.44
CA MET A 89 11.73 5.30 -6.31
C MET A 89 10.40 4.99 -5.62
N THR A 90 10.26 3.81 -5.02
CA THR A 90 9.02 3.40 -4.32
C THR A 90 8.63 4.36 -3.18
N THR A 91 9.60 4.88 -2.43
CA THR A 91 9.33 5.87 -1.38
C THR A 91 8.91 7.20 -1.99
N ALA A 92 9.54 7.64 -3.08
CA ALA A 92 9.15 8.84 -3.81
C ALA A 92 7.74 8.74 -4.42
N GLU A 93 7.36 7.58 -4.95
CA GLU A 93 6.00 7.30 -5.43
C GLU A 93 4.97 7.39 -4.30
N ASN A 94 5.30 6.88 -3.10
CA ASN A 94 4.41 6.98 -1.94
C ASN A 94 4.28 8.43 -1.42
N ILE A 95 5.37 9.19 -1.40
CA ILE A 95 5.37 10.62 -1.05
C ILE A 95 4.49 11.40 -2.04
N SER A 96 4.78 11.25 -3.32
CA SER A 96 4.08 11.97 -4.41
C SER A 96 2.61 11.59 -4.50
N GLY A 97 2.28 10.31 -4.45
CA GLY A 97 0.90 9.82 -4.44
C GLY A 97 0.11 10.25 -3.20
N SER A 98 0.80 10.51 -2.09
CA SER A 98 0.22 11.11 -0.88
C SER A 98 0.01 12.63 -0.96
N GLY A 99 0.24 13.23 -2.13
CA GLY A 99 0.05 14.66 -2.38
C GLY A 99 1.24 15.54 -1.96
N LEU A 100 2.40 14.96 -1.66
CA LEU A 100 3.58 15.71 -1.25
C LEU A 100 4.56 15.86 -2.43
N ASN A 101 5.07 17.08 -2.64
CA ASN A 101 6.14 17.38 -3.58
C ASN A 101 7.36 17.89 -2.80
N PHE A 102 8.45 18.21 -3.50
CA PHE A 102 9.67 18.73 -2.86
C PHE A 102 9.41 19.99 -2.02
N ASP A 103 8.64 20.95 -2.54
CA ASP A 103 8.35 22.22 -1.85
C ASP A 103 7.57 22.00 -0.55
N HIS A 104 6.61 21.07 -0.55
CA HIS A 104 5.89 20.68 0.66
C HIS A 104 6.85 20.11 1.72
N LEU A 105 7.79 19.25 1.30
CA LEU A 105 8.78 18.67 2.22
C LEU A 105 9.70 19.75 2.80
N ASN A 106 10.18 20.67 1.96
CA ASN A 106 11.01 21.79 2.41
C ASN A 106 10.24 22.69 3.38
N LEU A 107 8.98 23.01 3.09
CA LEU A 107 8.13 23.83 3.96
C LEU A 107 7.89 23.16 5.32
N ILE A 108 7.64 21.85 5.34
CA ILE A 108 7.47 21.08 6.59
C ILE A 108 8.76 21.14 7.41
N TRP A 109 9.91 20.89 6.77
CA TRP A 109 11.20 20.93 7.44
C TRP A 109 11.52 22.33 7.99
N LYS A 110 11.25 23.40 7.23
CA LYS A 110 11.46 24.78 7.71
C LYS A 110 10.61 25.14 8.93
N ARG A 111 9.45 24.49 9.11
CA ARG A 111 8.53 24.76 10.23
C ARG A 111 8.83 23.93 11.48
N GLU A 112 9.09 22.64 11.29
CA GLU A 112 9.11 21.64 12.38
C GLU A 112 10.30 20.66 12.26
N GLY A 113 11.25 20.92 11.37
CA GLY A 113 12.46 20.11 11.21
C GLY A 113 12.20 18.65 10.87
N GLU A 114 13.04 17.77 11.42
CA GLU A 114 12.95 16.32 11.25
C GLU A 114 11.66 15.73 11.87
N ASP A 115 11.18 16.32 12.97
CA ASP A 115 9.97 15.85 13.65
C ASP A 115 8.74 16.08 12.77
N GLY A 116 8.63 17.26 12.16
CA GLY A 116 7.55 17.58 11.21
C GLY A 116 7.52 16.60 10.03
N LEU A 117 8.69 16.31 9.45
CA LEU A 117 8.82 15.34 8.36
C LEU A 117 8.38 13.94 8.83
N SER A 118 8.92 13.47 9.95
CA SER A 118 8.61 12.15 10.52
C SER A 118 7.11 11.99 10.80
N ASN A 119 6.49 13.02 11.38
CA ASN A 119 5.07 13.03 11.70
C ASN A 119 4.21 12.96 10.44
N VAL A 120 4.49 13.80 9.44
CA VAL A 120 3.71 13.83 8.20
C VAL A 120 3.83 12.51 7.42
N LEU A 121 5.03 11.93 7.38
CA LEU A 121 5.32 10.79 6.52
C LEU A 121 4.85 9.46 7.13
N SER A 122 4.72 9.41 8.45
CA SER A 122 4.13 8.29 9.19
C SER A 122 2.64 8.47 9.52
N ALA A 123 2.08 9.66 9.30
CA ALA A 123 0.67 9.95 9.58
C ALA A 123 -0.27 8.94 8.92
N LYS A 124 -1.42 8.66 9.56
CA LYS A 124 -2.43 7.80 8.95
C LYS A 124 -3.28 8.58 7.95
N ASN A 125 -3.56 7.97 6.80
CA ASN A 125 -4.51 8.48 5.82
C ASN A 125 -5.97 8.20 6.26
N SER A 126 -6.94 8.61 5.44
CA SER A 126 -8.38 8.45 5.71
C SER A 126 -8.85 7.00 5.93
N ILE A 127 -8.07 6.01 5.48
CA ILE A 127 -8.35 4.58 5.66
C ILE A 127 -7.45 3.93 6.74
N GLY A 128 -6.77 4.73 7.55
CA GLY A 128 -5.95 4.27 8.67
C GLY A 128 -4.61 3.63 8.28
N LYS A 129 -4.21 3.70 7.01
CA LYS A 129 -2.91 3.24 6.51
C LYS A 129 -1.85 4.34 6.63
N PRO A 130 -0.56 4.01 6.81
CA PRO A 130 0.49 5.02 6.83
C PRO A 130 0.50 5.79 5.51
N ARG A 131 0.77 7.09 5.58
CA ARG A 131 0.83 7.99 4.43
C ARG A 131 1.94 7.55 3.47
N VAL A 132 3.16 7.35 3.97
CA VAL A 132 4.30 6.92 3.13
C VAL A 132 4.81 5.54 3.50
N SER A 133 5.04 5.28 4.80
CA SER A 133 5.50 3.98 5.29
C SER A 133 5.22 3.82 6.79
N SER A 134 4.94 2.60 7.23
CA SER A 134 4.92 2.24 8.65
C SER A 134 6.29 1.79 9.19
N ASP A 135 7.28 1.60 8.32
CA ASP A 135 8.64 1.25 8.74
C ASP A 135 9.36 2.49 9.27
N LYS A 136 9.46 2.57 10.60
CA LYS A 136 10.12 3.67 11.30
C LYS A 136 11.60 3.82 10.94
N LYS A 137 12.31 2.73 10.66
CA LYS A 137 13.74 2.78 10.30
C LYS A 137 13.91 3.39 8.92
N LEU A 138 13.06 2.97 7.97
CA LEU A 138 13.02 3.56 6.64
C LEU A 138 12.70 5.05 6.73
N VAL A 139 11.69 5.42 7.52
CA VAL A 139 11.28 6.82 7.70
C VAL A 139 12.42 7.67 8.27
N CYS A 140 12.98 7.24 9.39
CA CYS A 140 14.08 7.95 10.04
C CYS A 140 15.29 8.10 9.12
N SER A 141 15.67 7.04 8.38
CA SER A 141 16.83 7.07 7.49
C SER A 141 16.69 8.10 6.36
N PHE A 142 15.51 8.21 5.73
CA PHE A 142 15.36 9.22 4.68
C PHE A 142 15.17 10.62 5.26
N VAL A 143 14.49 10.76 6.42
CA VAL A 143 14.30 12.07 7.08
C VAL A 143 15.65 12.72 7.37
N GLN A 144 16.58 11.96 7.93
CA GLN A 144 17.95 12.43 8.19
C GLN A 144 18.66 12.89 6.91
N LYS A 145 18.62 12.08 5.85
CA LYS A 145 19.24 12.45 4.56
C LYS A 145 18.60 13.70 3.94
N LEU A 146 17.28 13.82 4.05
CA LEU A 146 16.52 14.93 3.51
C LEU A 146 16.79 16.22 4.30
N SER A 147 16.88 16.13 5.62
CA SER A 147 17.25 17.26 6.48
C SER A 147 18.68 17.71 6.29
N GLN A 148 19.62 16.79 6.09
CA GLN A 148 20.99 17.13 5.70
C GLN A 148 20.99 17.90 4.37
N LEU A 149 20.27 17.41 3.35
CA LEU A 149 20.14 18.09 2.07
C LEU A 149 19.57 19.51 2.24
N PHE A 150 18.51 19.68 3.02
CA PHE A 150 17.91 21.00 3.24
C PHE A 150 18.81 21.94 4.04
N ALA A 151 19.63 21.44 4.97
CA ALA A 151 20.61 22.22 5.70
C ALA A 151 21.80 22.64 4.82
N ASP A 152 22.24 21.77 3.90
CA ASP A 152 23.34 22.05 2.98
C ASP A 152 22.92 22.98 1.83
N THR A 153 21.63 23.01 1.52
CA THR A 153 21.06 23.87 0.48
C THR A 153 20.39 25.10 1.12
N SER A 154 21.20 25.99 1.69
CA SER A 154 20.77 27.35 2.02
C SER A 154 20.41 28.06 0.70
N PHE A 155 19.14 27.97 0.29
CA PHE A 155 18.58 28.86 -0.72
C PHE A 155 18.42 30.23 -0.08
N ASP A 156 19.43 31.08 -0.24
CA ASP A 156 19.32 32.54 -0.16
C ASP A 156 18.40 33.08 -1.29
#